data_AF-A0A1U7N257-F1
#
_entry.id   AF-A0A1U7N257-F1
#
_cell.length_a   1.000
_cell.length_b   1.000
_cell.length_c   1.000
_cell.angle_alpha   90.00
_cell.angle_beta   90.00
_cell.angle_gamma   90.00
#
_symmetry.space_group_name_H-M   'P 1'
#
loop_
_entity.id
_entity.type
_entity.pdbx_description
1 polymer ?
#
loop_
_entity_poly.entity_id
_entity_poly.type
_entity_poly.pdbx_seq_one_letter_code
_entity_poly.pdbx_strand_id
1 'polypeptide(L)' 'MDADKHAQIKAHAQAIAALLYEETDPQQVQTLAGIEEAVRDHILEYVSPEMGNFLSKPAAVPALDANAVSTASSAD' A
#
# COMPACT_ATOMS: atom_id res chain seq x y z
N MET A 1 5.46 -13.22 -1.44
CA MET A 1 4.51 -12.71 -0.43
C MET A 1 4.05 -13.90 0.39
N ASP A 2 4.00 -13.79 1.71
CA ASP A 2 3.52 -14.90 2.56
C ASP A 2 2.01 -15.13 2.34
N ALA A 3 1.55 -16.38 2.44
CA ALA A 3 0.17 -16.78 2.14
C ALA A 3 -0.82 -16.04 3.04
N ASP A 4 -0.47 -15.85 4.31
CA ASP A 4 -1.29 -15.14 5.30
C ASP A 4 -1.46 -13.66 4.95
N LYS A 5 -0.39 -13.02 4.44
CA LYS A 5 -0.45 -11.63 4.00
C LYS A 5 -1.31 -11.48 2.75
N HIS A 6 -1.24 -12.44 1.82
CA HIS A 6 -2.10 -12.44 0.63
C HIS A 6 -3.58 -12.60 1.00
N ALA A 7 -3.90 -13.47 1.95
CA ALA A 7 -5.26 -13.63 2.46
C ALA A 7 -5.80 -12.35 3.11
N GLN A 8 -4.97 -11.63 3.89
CA GLN A 8 -5.35 -10.34 4.48
C GLN A 8 -5.66 -9.29 3.40
N ILE A 9 -4.78 -9.12 2.40
CA ILE A 9 -5.04 -8.19 1.29
C ILE A 9 -6.33 -8.54 0.58
N LYS A 10 -6.57 -9.83 0.30
CA LYS A 10 -7.79 -10.29 -0.36
C LYS A 10 -9.04 -9.95 0.48
N ALA A 11 -9.02 -10.22 1.79
CA ALA A 11 -10.14 -9.93 2.67
C ALA A 11 -10.47 -8.43 2.69
N HIS A 12 -9.44 -7.57 2.79
CA HIS A 12 -9.63 -6.11 2.76
C HIS A 12 -10.16 -5.64 1.40
N ALA A 13 -9.61 -6.14 0.30
CA ALA A 13 -10.08 -5.78 -1.05
C ALA A 13 -11.54 -6.21 -1.28
N GLN A 14 -11.95 -7.38 -0.79
CA GLN A 14 -13.34 -7.84 -0.90
C GLN A 14 -14.30 -7.01 -0.06
N ALA A 15 -13.89 -6.57 1.13
CA ALA A 15 -14.68 -5.66 1.96
C ALA A 15 -14.89 -4.31 1.27
N ILE A 16 -13.83 -3.74 0.68
CA ILE A 16 -13.91 -2.48 -0.10
C ILE A 16 -14.81 -2.68 -1.34
N ALA A 17 -14.69 -3.80 -2.04
CA ALA A 17 -15.51 -4.08 -3.21
C ALA A 17 -17.02 -4.18 -2.90
N ALA A 18 -17.39 -4.68 -1.70
CA ALA A 18 -18.77 -4.70 -1.26
C ALA A 18 -19.32 -3.28 -1.04
N LEU A 19 -18.57 -2.42 -0.35
CA LEU A 19 -18.92 -1.02 -0.13
C LEU A 19 -19.04 -0.25 -1.45
N LEU A 20 -18.07 -0.45 -2.36
CA LEU A 20 -18.10 0.15 -3.69
C LEU A 20 -19.40 -0.19 -4.43
N TYR A 21 -19.84 -1.45 -4.40
CA TYR A 21 -21.05 -1.87 -5.09
C TYR A 21 -22.33 -1.29 -4.46
N GLU A 22 -22.36 -1.13 -3.14
CA GLU A 22 -23.47 -0.51 -2.41
C GLU A 22 -23.60 1.00 -2.70
N GLU A 23 -22.48 1.69 -2.90
CA GLU A 23 -22.44 3.15 -3.11
C GLU A 23 -22.47 3.58 -4.58
N THR A 24 -22.18 2.67 -5.52
CA THR A 24 -22.15 2.99 -6.96
C THR A 24 -23.56 3.10 -7.54
N ASP A 25 -23.80 4.09 -8.40
CA ASP A 25 -25.06 4.21 -9.14
C ASP A 25 -25.29 2.94 -10.00
N PRO A 26 -26.46 2.27 -9.91
CA PRO A 26 -26.81 1.14 -10.76
C PRO A 26 -26.70 1.40 -12.27
N GLN A 27 -26.70 2.66 -12.72
CA GLN A 27 -26.44 3.01 -14.12
C GLN A 27 -24.96 2.91 -14.49
N GLN A 28 -24.05 3.26 -13.57
CA GLN A 28 -22.60 3.21 -13.83
C GLN A 28 -22.10 1.78 -14.01
N VAL A 29 -22.67 0.81 -13.28
CA VAL A 29 -22.29 -0.61 -13.40
C VAL A 29 -22.74 -1.28 -14.70
N GLN A 30 -23.50 -0.59 -15.57
CA GLN A 30 -23.97 -1.16 -16.84
C GLN A 30 -22.93 -1.08 -17.95
N THR A 31 -21.86 -0.29 -17.78
CA THR A 31 -20.83 -0.11 -18.79
C THR A 31 -19.45 -0.23 -18.18
N LEU A 32 -18.47 -0.71 -18.96
CA LEU A 32 -17.09 -0.78 -18.49
C LEU A 32 -16.53 0.60 -18.13
N ALA A 33 -16.94 1.64 -18.85
CA ALA A 33 -16.53 3.02 -18.57
C ALA A 33 -17.07 3.50 -17.22
N GLY A 34 -18.37 3.29 -16.95
CA GLY A 34 -18.96 3.66 -15.66
C GLY A 34 -18.41 2.84 -14.49
N ILE A 35 -18.09 1.55 -14.71
CA ILE A 35 -17.41 0.72 -13.71
C ILE A 35 -16.02 1.28 -13.39
N GLU A 36 -15.22 1.61 -14.42
CA GLU A 36 -13.88 2.19 -14.21
C GLU A 36 -13.96 3.51 -13.46
N GLU A 37 -14.86 4.40 -13.85
CA GLU A 37 -15.07 5.69 -13.21
C GLU A 37 -15.42 5.52 -11.72
N ALA A 38 -16.41 4.68 -11.40
CA ALA A 38 -16.81 4.42 -10.02
C ALA A 38 -15.68 3.83 -9.18
N VAL A 39 -14.93 2.85 -9.72
CA VAL A 39 -13.77 2.26 -9.03
C VAL A 39 -12.71 3.32 -8.77
N ARG A 40 -12.36 4.12 -9.78
CA ARG A 40 -11.33 5.14 -9.68
C ARG A 40 -11.69 6.21 -8.66
N ASP A 41 -12.91 6.72 -8.69
CA ASP A 41 -13.35 7.78 -7.79
C ASP A 41 -13.33 7.29 -6.33
N HIS A 42 -13.83 6.08 -6.06
CA HIS A 42 -13.82 5.50 -4.71
C HIS A 42 -12.39 5.22 -4.21
N ILE A 43 -11.47 4.79 -5.09
CA ILE A 43 -10.06 4.65 -4.74
C ILE A 43 -9.44 6.00 -4.36
N LEU A 44 -9.71 7.05 -5.12
CA LEU A 44 -9.12 8.37 -4.87
C LEU A 44 -9.68 9.02 -3.61
N GLU A 45 -10.98 8.93 -3.39
CA GLU A 45 -11.67 9.61 -2.29
C GLU A 45 -11.55 8.87 -0.96
N TYR A 46 -11.67 7.54 -0.94
CA TYR A 46 -11.79 6.78 0.32
C TYR A 46 -10.60 5.85 0.59
N VAL A 47 -10.04 5.19 -0.42
CA VAL A 47 -8.98 4.18 -0.20
C VAL A 47 -7.59 4.80 -0.09
N SER A 48 -7.27 5.74 -0.99
CA SER A 48 -5.95 6.36 -1.08
C SER A 48 -5.55 7.14 0.18
N PRO A 49 -6.43 7.91 0.84
CA PRO A 49 -6.10 8.59 2.09
C PRO A 49 -5.66 7.64 3.20
N GLU A 50 -6.29 6.48 3.34
CA GLU A 50 -5.95 5.48 4.36
C GLU A 50 -4.53 4.89 4.14
N MET A 51 -4.07 4.88 2.88
CA MET A 51 -2.70 4.50 2.54
C MET A 51 -1.68 5.62 2.75
N GLY A 52 -2.09 6.87 2.99
CA GLY A 52 -1.19 8.02 3.13
C GLY A 52 -0.17 7.89 4.27
N ASN A 53 -0.50 7.12 5.31
CA ASN A 53 0.41 6.79 6.41
C ASN A 53 1.64 6.00 5.94
N PHE A 54 1.53 5.23 4.85
CA PHE A 54 2.67 4.54 4.25
C PHE A 54 3.72 5.53 3.73
N LEU A 55 3.27 6.65 3.15
CA LEU A 55 4.15 7.70 2.62
C LEU A 55 4.82 8.53 3.72
N SER A 56 4.25 8.52 4.93
CA SER A 56 4.75 9.31 6.07
C SER A 56 5.86 8.60 6.86
N LYS A 57 6.16 7.32 6.57
CA LYS A 57 7.24 6.59 7.23
C LYS A 57 8.55 6.89 6.50
N PRO A 58 9.52 7.61 7.11
CA PRO A 58 10.84 7.71 6.51
C PRO A 58 11.41 6.31 6.34
N ALA A 59 11.92 6.00 5.15
CA ALA A 59 12.68 4.79 4.91
C ALA A 59 13.76 4.72 6.00
N ALA A 60 13.79 3.63 6.76
CA ALA A 60 14.81 3.45 7.80
C ALA A 60 16.17 3.68 7.15
N VAL A 61 16.89 4.71 7.61
CA VAL A 61 18.25 4.99 7.16
C VAL A 61 19.04 3.71 7.39
N PRO A 62 19.60 3.07 6.34
CA PRO A 62 20.47 1.92 6.55
C PRO A 62 21.59 2.39 7.46
N ALA A 63 21.79 1.72 8.60
CA ALA A 63 22.88 2.02 9.50
C ALA A 63 24.19 1.89 8.71
N LEU A 64 24.80 3.02 8.36
CA LEU A 64 26.12 3.06 7.74
C LEU A 64 27.13 2.55 8.76
N ASP A 65 27.55 1.30 8.56
CA ASP A 65 28.86 0.72 8.85
C ASP A 65 29.62 1.33 10.04
N ALA A 66 29.18 1.01 11.25
CA ALA A 66 29.97 1.19 12.47
C ALA A 66 30.84 -0.04 12.75
N ASN A 67 31.60 -0.55 11.77
CA ASN A 67 32.72 -1.46 12.08
C ASN A 67 33.71 -1.65 10.91
N ALA A 68 34.58 -0.67 10.72
CA ALA A 68 35.88 -0.88 10.09
C ALA A 68 36.94 -0.02 10.80
N VAL A 69 37.05 -0.16 12.12
CA VAL A 69 38.29 0.19 12.83
C VAL A 69 39.25 -0.98 12.64
N SER A 70 40.00 -0.94 11.53
CA SER A 70 41.21 -1.76 11.40
C SER A 70 42.34 -1.03 12.10
N THR A 71 42.71 -1.53 13.27
CA THR A 71 43.93 -1.18 13.98
C THR A 71 45.14 -1.55 13.12
N ALA A 72 45.73 -0.56 12.44
CA ALA A 72 47.10 -0.61 11.98
C ALA A 72 47.91 0.36 12.83
N SER A 73 48.51 -0.14 13.91
CA SER A 73 49.55 0.57 14.66
C SER A 73 50.57 -0.44 15.17
N SER A 74 51.65 -0.53 14.40
CA SER A 74 53.06 -0.61 14.82
C SER A 74 53.52 -1.62 15.86
N ALA A 75 54.48 -2.47 15.45
CA ALA A 75 55.67 -2.75 16.23
C ALA A 75 56.87 -3.01 15.28
N ASP A 76 57.96 -2.30 15.57
CA ASP A 76 59.32 -2.38 15.02
C ASP A 76 59.91 -3.80 14.95
#